data_AF-A0A818AR53-F1
#
_entry.id   AF-A0A818AR53-F1
#
_cell.length_a   1.000
_cell.length_b   1.000
_cell.length_c   1.000
_cell.angle_alpha   90.00
_cell.angle_beta   90.00
_cell.angle_gamma   90.00
#
_symmetry.space_group_name_H-M   'P 1'
#
loop_
_entity.id
_entity.type
_entity.pdbx_description
1 polymer ?
#
loop_
_entity_poly.entity_id
_entity_poly.type
_entity_poly.pdbx_seq_one_letter_code
_entity_poly.pdbx_strand_id
1 'polypeptide(L)'
;MESTNDLYPSFISPFSDNQARAYEIDYQVPMEYQMGIQIREKLPQVNFSTLNEDTLFFLFYLFGNDYVQLSAANELYKRDWRYHKDERIWLTRIKNIMPDQKYDTYETGVYCVFDVQLWRKTHKSMRIDYDKLDGPVVKQHPDLLASKFLQQQYTPITSYNTNSSR
;
A
#
# COMPACT_ATOMS: atom_id res chain seq x y z
N MET A 1 14.39 -24.06 12.39
CA MET A 1 13.66 -24.86 13.38
C MET A 1 14.09 -24.43 14.78
N GLU A 2 13.82 -23.17 15.15
CA GLU A 2 14.17 -22.64 16.46
C GLU A 2 12.97 -21.88 17.02
N SER A 3 12.07 -22.62 17.63
CA SER A 3 11.10 -22.08 18.57
C SER A 3 11.15 -22.97 19.80
N THR A 4 11.37 -22.38 20.96
CA THR A 4 11.41 -23.09 22.25
C THR A 4 10.03 -23.48 22.77
N ASN A 5 8.97 -23.13 22.04
CA ASN A 5 7.57 -23.28 22.45
C ASN A 5 6.90 -24.44 21.71
N ASP A 6 5.93 -25.07 22.37
CA ASP A 6 5.08 -26.10 21.79
C ASP A 6 4.35 -25.57 20.55
N LEU A 7 4.51 -26.27 19.41
CA LEU A 7 3.95 -25.87 18.12
C LEU A 7 2.50 -26.32 17.91
N TYR A 8 1.99 -27.21 18.76
CA TYR A 8 0.64 -27.76 18.62
C TYR A 8 -0.48 -26.70 18.57
N PRO A 9 -0.46 -25.62 19.38
CA PRO A 9 -1.53 -24.61 19.35
C PRO A 9 -1.63 -23.83 18.04
N SER A 10 -0.56 -23.75 17.25
CA SER A 10 -0.54 -23.08 15.95
C SER A 10 -0.37 -24.07 14.78
N PHE A 11 -0.54 -25.37 15.03
CA PHE A 11 -0.48 -26.39 13.99
C PHE A 11 -1.81 -26.48 13.26
N ILE A 12 -1.84 -25.99 12.01
CA ILE A 12 -3.05 -25.98 11.17
C ILE A 12 -3.31 -27.37 10.57
N SER A 13 -2.33 -27.92 9.87
CA SER A 13 -2.46 -29.15 9.08
C SER A 13 -1.08 -29.71 8.72
N PRO A 14 -0.94 -31.04 8.54
CA PRO A 14 0.30 -31.66 8.05
C PRO A 14 0.80 -31.13 6.70
N PHE A 15 -0.05 -30.47 5.91
CA PHE A 15 0.29 -29.93 4.59
C PHE A 15 0.46 -28.40 4.59
N SER A 16 0.37 -27.75 5.75
CA SER A 16 0.54 -26.31 5.86
C SER A 16 2.02 -25.94 5.93
N ASP A 17 2.47 -25.09 5.02
CA ASP A 17 3.83 -24.55 5.03
C ASP A 17 4.05 -23.50 6.15
N ASN A 18 2.96 -22.97 6.72
CA ASN A 18 2.98 -21.90 7.71
C ASN A 18 2.22 -22.28 8.99
N GLN A 19 2.61 -21.67 10.11
CA GLN A 19 1.85 -21.73 11.36
C GLN A 19 0.52 -20.98 11.25
N ALA A 20 -0.44 -21.38 12.09
CA ALA A 20 -1.74 -20.71 12.24
C ALA A 20 -1.55 -19.24 12.58
N ARG A 21 -2.18 -18.38 11.79
CA ARG A 21 -2.27 -16.96 12.10
C ARG A 21 -3.27 -16.75 13.22
N ALA A 22 -3.13 -15.65 13.96
CA ALA A 22 -4.00 -15.38 15.11
C ALA A 22 -5.50 -15.38 14.75
N TYR A 23 -5.88 -14.96 13.54
CA TYR A 23 -7.28 -14.96 13.10
C TYR A 23 -7.80 -16.35 12.63
N GLU A 24 -6.90 -17.32 12.46
CA GLU A 24 -7.23 -18.71 12.06
C GLU A 24 -7.43 -19.61 13.28
N ILE A 25 -7.08 -19.14 14.47
CA ILE A 25 -7.23 -19.88 15.72
C ILE A 25 -8.56 -19.49 16.36
N ASP A 26 -9.45 -20.47 16.51
CA ASP A 26 -10.72 -20.27 17.19
C ASP A 26 -10.49 -19.94 18.68
N TYR A 27 -11.15 -18.88 19.14
CA TYR A 27 -11.15 -18.50 20.55
C TYR A 27 -12.59 -18.25 21.02
N GLN A 28 -12.91 -18.74 22.22
CA GLN A 28 -14.22 -18.51 22.83
C GLN A 28 -14.32 -17.06 23.29
N VAL A 29 -14.92 -16.22 22.45
CA VAL A 29 -15.25 -14.83 22.78
C VAL A 29 -16.67 -14.73 23.31
N PRO A 30 -16.96 -13.78 24.23
CA PRO A 30 -18.32 -13.45 24.64
C PRO A 30 -19.27 -13.24 23.45
N MET A 31 -20.54 -13.58 23.62
CA MET A 31 -21.54 -13.55 22.55
C MET A 31 -21.69 -12.15 21.94
N GLU A 32 -21.48 -11.11 22.74
CA GLU A 32 -21.54 -9.70 22.33
C GLU A 32 -20.47 -9.32 21.29
N TYR A 33 -19.37 -10.08 21.19
CA TYR A 33 -18.35 -9.87 20.15
C TYR A 33 -18.63 -10.64 18.86
N GLN A 34 -19.60 -11.55 18.83
CA GLN A 34 -19.97 -12.34 17.65
C GLN A 34 -20.87 -11.55 16.68
N MET A 35 -20.58 -10.26 16.51
CA MET A 35 -21.35 -9.32 15.69
C MET A 35 -21.45 -9.77 14.23
N GLY A 36 -20.42 -10.43 13.71
CA GLY A 36 -20.40 -10.95 12.33
C GLY A 36 -21.51 -11.96 12.05
N ILE A 37 -22.01 -12.66 13.07
CA ILE A 37 -23.16 -13.56 12.95
C ILE A 37 -24.46 -12.79 13.19
N GLN A 38 -24.48 -11.95 14.22
CA GLN A 38 -25.70 -11.27 14.69
C GLN A 38 -26.25 -10.21 13.72
N ILE A 39 -25.36 -9.50 13.01
CA ILE A 39 -25.74 -8.37 12.14
C ILE A 39 -25.18 -8.48 10.72
N ARG A 40 -24.79 -9.67 10.28
CA ARG A 40 -24.16 -9.93 8.97
C ARG A 40 -24.81 -9.17 7.82
N GLU A 41 -26.14 -9.28 7.71
CA GLU A 41 -26.93 -8.69 6.61
C GLU A 41 -26.95 -7.16 6.62
N LYS A 42 -26.57 -6.54 7.74
CA LYS A 42 -26.52 -5.08 7.89
C LYS A 42 -25.12 -4.51 7.70
N LEU A 43 -24.09 -5.35 7.63
CA LEU A 43 -22.71 -4.89 7.48
C LEU A 43 -22.43 -4.52 6.02
N PRO A 44 -21.81 -3.36 5.77
CA PRO A 44 -21.39 -3.00 4.43
C PRO A 44 -20.32 -3.98 3.94
N GLN A 45 -20.30 -4.24 2.62
CA GLN A 45 -19.18 -4.94 2.01
C GLN A 45 -17.90 -4.15 2.23
N VAL A 46 -16.79 -4.86 2.46
CA VAL A 46 -15.49 -4.23 2.65
C VAL A 46 -15.09 -3.53 1.35
N ASN A 47 -14.92 -2.21 1.43
CA ASN A 47 -14.40 -1.40 0.34
C ASN A 47 -12.98 -0.96 0.69
N PHE A 48 -11.99 -1.47 -0.04
CA PHE A 48 -10.58 -1.16 0.21
C PHE A 48 -10.27 0.34 0.05
N SER A 49 -10.97 1.04 -0.85
CA SER A 49 -10.74 2.46 -1.08
C SER A 49 -11.17 3.36 0.08
N THR A 50 -12.01 2.87 1.00
CA THR A 50 -12.38 3.61 2.22
C THR A 50 -11.44 3.32 3.40
N LEU A 51 -10.57 2.31 3.30
CA LEU A 51 -9.64 1.95 4.37
C LEU A 51 -8.48 2.94 4.44
N ASN A 52 -7.96 3.20 5.64
CA ASN A 52 -6.73 3.98 5.81
C ASN A 52 -5.49 3.14 5.45
N GLU A 53 -4.34 3.79 5.25
CA GLU A 53 -3.11 3.10 4.87
C GLU A 53 -2.64 2.08 5.91
N ASP A 54 -2.74 2.40 7.21
CA ASP A 54 -2.43 1.48 8.30
C ASP A 54 -3.19 0.15 8.17
N THR A 55 -4.49 0.20 7.90
CA THR A 55 -5.32 -0.99 7.68
C THR A 55 -4.90 -1.71 6.42
N LEU A 56 -4.55 -1.01 5.34
CA LEU A 56 -4.07 -1.65 4.11
C LEU A 56 -2.73 -2.38 4.34
N PHE A 57 -1.80 -1.79 5.09
CA PHE A 57 -0.56 -2.46 5.48
C PHE A 57 -0.84 -3.68 6.36
N PHE A 58 -1.75 -3.56 7.33
CA PHE A 58 -2.21 -4.68 8.15
C PHE A 58 -2.72 -5.83 7.30
N LEU A 59 -3.65 -5.56 6.38
CA LEU A 59 -4.21 -6.57 5.49
C LEU A 59 -3.14 -7.20 4.58
N PHE A 60 -2.22 -6.39 4.03
CA PHE A 60 -1.16 -6.86 3.15
C PHE A 60 -0.18 -7.83 3.84
N TYR A 61 0.24 -7.52 5.07
CA TYR A 61 1.20 -8.37 5.80
C TYR A 61 0.53 -9.55 6.51
N LEU A 62 -0.75 -9.43 6.87
CA LEU A 62 -1.48 -10.50 7.55
C LEU A 62 -1.94 -11.61 6.60
N PHE A 63 -2.54 -11.25 5.46
CA PHE A 63 -3.20 -12.20 4.55
C PHE A 63 -2.29 -12.62 3.38
N GLY A 64 -1.08 -13.08 3.69
CA GLY A 64 -0.14 -13.55 2.67
C GLY A 64 -0.70 -14.69 1.82
N ASN A 65 -0.53 -14.58 0.49
CA ASN A 65 -1.08 -15.49 -0.53
C ASN A 65 -2.61 -15.49 -0.63
N ASP A 66 -3.25 -14.37 -0.28
CA ASP A 66 -4.71 -14.20 -0.35
C ASP A 66 -5.10 -13.06 -1.31
N TYR A 67 -6.33 -13.10 -1.81
CA TYR A 67 -6.94 -12.00 -2.57
C TYR A 67 -6.97 -10.67 -1.78
N VAL A 68 -7.08 -10.74 -0.45
CA VAL A 68 -7.03 -9.58 0.44
C VAL A 68 -5.69 -8.85 0.33
N GLN A 69 -4.58 -9.58 0.26
CA GLN A 69 -3.25 -8.98 0.07
C GLN A 69 -3.13 -8.26 -1.28
N LEU A 70 -3.61 -8.90 -2.36
CA LEU A 70 -3.61 -8.28 -3.70
C LEU A 70 -4.48 -7.02 -3.75
N SER A 71 -5.64 -7.05 -3.10
CA SER A 71 -6.56 -5.90 -3.03
C SER A 71 -5.97 -4.74 -2.24
N ALA A 72 -5.31 -5.02 -1.11
CA ALA A 72 -4.61 -4.02 -0.32
C ALA A 72 -3.43 -3.42 -1.09
N ALA A 73 -2.63 -4.26 -1.76
CA ALA A 73 -1.53 -3.81 -2.61
C ALA A 73 -2.03 -2.87 -3.71
N ASN A 74 -3.07 -3.26 -4.46
CA ASN A 74 -3.64 -2.44 -5.52
C ASN A 74 -4.07 -1.05 -5.02
N GLU A 75 -4.70 -0.99 -3.85
CA GLU A 75 -5.12 0.29 -3.26
C GLU A 75 -3.92 1.13 -2.77
N LEU A 76 -2.89 0.51 -2.19
CA LEU A 76 -1.63 1.18 -1.85
C LEU A 76 -0.95 1.76 -3.11
N TYR A 77 -0.93 1.00 -4.22
CA TYR A 77 -0.40 1.45 -5.51
C TYR A 77 -1.10 2.70 -6.05
N LYS A 78 -2.44 2.76 -5.95
CA LYS A 78 -3.24 3.94 -6.31
C LYS A 78 -2.93 5.17 -5.45
N ARG A 79 -2.39 4.96 -4.25
CA ARG A 79 -1.98 6.00 -3.29
C ARG A 79 -0.47 6.30 -3.36
N ASP A 80 0.15 6.02 -4.50
CA ASP A 80 1.57 6.26 -4.78
C ASP A 80 2.56 5.51 -3.89
N TRP A 81 2.13 4.42 -3.26
CA TRP A 81 3.05 3.47 -2.64
C TRP A 81 3.61 2.51 -3.69
N ARG A 82 4.88 2.16 -3.55
CA ARG A 82 5.58 1.17 -4.37
C ARG A 82 6.20 0.13 -3.46
N TYR A 83 6.08 -1.13 -3.85
CA TYR A 83 6.69 -2.22 -3.11
C TYR A 83 8.09 -2.51 -3.65
N HIS A 84 9.08 -2.54 -2.77
CA HIS A 84 10.44 -2.93 -3.10
C HIS A 84 10.58 -4.45 -2.90
N LYS A 85 10.80 -5.21 -3.99
CA LYS A 85 10.75 -6.69 -3.97
C LYS A 85 11.83 -7.32 -3.10
N ASP A 86 13.04 -6.76 -3.14
CA ASP A 86 14.18 -7.33 -2.40
C ASP A 86 14.15 -6.94 -0.91
N GLU A 87 14.02 -5.64 -0.58
CA GLU A 87 13.88 -5.17 0.81
C GLU A 87 12.52 -5.53 1.45
N ARG A 88 11.52 -5.92 0.65
CA ARG A 88 10.16 -6.29 1.08
C ARG A 88 9.42 -5.19 1.85
N ILE A 89 9.65 -3.93 1.48
CA ILE A 89 9.05 -2.75 2.12
C ILE A 89 8.18 -1.97 1.15
N TRP A 90 7.20 -1.26 1.70
CA TRP A 90 6.43 -0.24 0.99
C TRP A 90 7.08 1.13 1.17
N LEU A 91 7.25 1.86 0.08
CA LEU A 91 7.82 3.20 0.08
C LEU A 91 7.05 4.16 -0.82
N THR A 92 7.13 5.44 -0.51
CA THR A 92 6.64 6.52 -1.37
C THR A 92 7.56 7.74 -1.29
N ARG A 93 7.51 8.61 -2.30
CA ARG A 93 8.26 9.86 -2.30
C ARG A 93 7.64 10.81 -1.28
N ILE A 94 8.48 11.55 -0.55
CA ILE A 94 8.00 12.59 0.35
C ILE A 94 7.57 13.78 -0.50
N LYS A 95 6.38 14.34 -0.24
CA LYS A 95 5.87 15.51 -0.96
C LYS A 95 6.87 16.66 -0.85
N ASN A 96 7.17 17.29 -1.98
CA ASN A 96 8.08 18.44 -2.10
C ASN A 96 9.56 18.14 -1.80
N ILE A 97 9.96 16.87 -1.68
CA ILE A 97 11.36 16.48 -1.57
C ILE A 97 11.75 15.77 -2.87
N MET A 98 12.75 16.33 -3.57
CA MET A 98 13.30 15.71 -4.77
C MET A 98 14.38 14.70 -4.40
N PRO A 99 14.57 13.62 -5.18
CA PRO A 99 15.71 12.74 -5.01
C PRO A 99 17.01 13.52 -5.25
N ASP A 100 18.05 13.19 -4.47
CA ASP A 100 19.38 13.78 -4.57
C ASP A 100 20.03 13.47 -5.92
N GLN A 101 19.77 12.26 -6.45
CA GLN A 101 20.23 11.81 -7.75
C GLN A 101 19.13 11.04 -8.47
N LYS A 102 18.96 11.30 -9.77
CA LYS A 102 17.98 10.62 -10.59
C LYS A 102 18.57 10.28 -11.95
N TYR A 103 18.48 9.01 -12.31
CA TYR A 103 18.94 8.43 -13.56
C TYR A 103 17.83 7.58 -14.16
N ASP A 104 18.01 7.11 -15.40
CA ASP A 104 16.99 6.31 -16.09
C ASP A 104 16.72 4.95 -15.43
N THR A 105 17.70 4.40 -14.72
CA THR A 105 17.63 3.07 -14.10
C THR A 105 17.44 3.09 -12.59
N TYR A 106 17.79 4.19 -11.94
CA TYR A 106 17.72 4.31 -10.48
C TYR A 106 17.62 5.76 -10.01
N GLU A 107 17.20 5.94 -8.77
CA GLU A 107 17.29 7.20 -8.05
C GLU A 107 17.77 7.00 -6.62
N THR A 108 18.35 8.04 -6.02
CA THR A 108 18.79 8.05 -4.64
C THR A 108 18.18 9.26 -3.95
N GLY A 109 17.70 9.08 -2.73
CA GLY A 109 17.13 10.16 -1.93
C GLY A 109 16.52 9.67 -0.63
N VAL A 110 15.74 10.55 0.01
CA VAL A 110 15.01 10.24 1.23
C VAL A 110 13.55 9.91 0.89
N TYR A 111 13.11 8.73 1.31
CA TYR A 111 11.78 8.21 1.07
C TYR A 111 11.01 8.02 2.37
N CYS A 112 9.69 8.09 2.28
CA CYS A 112 8.80 7.65 3.35
C CYS A 112 8.59 6.14 3.20
N VAL A 113 8.98 5.37 4.20
CA VAL A 113 8.90 3.91 4.23
C VAL A 113 7.95 3.50 5.35
N PHE A 114 7.14 2.47 5.12
CA PHE A 114 6.38 1.84 6.21
C PHE A 114 7.24 0.76 6.88
N ASP A 115 7.64 1.02 8.13
CA ASP A 115 8.39 0.09 8.97
C ASP A 115 7.42 -0.88 9.66
N VAL A 116 7.50 -2.15 9.28
CA VAL A 116 6.62 -3.23 9.79
C VAL A 116 6.93 -3.58 11.24
N GLN A 117 8.20 -3.47 11.66
CA GLN A 117 8.62 -3.83 13.02
C GLN A 117 8.20 -2.77 14.02
N LEU A 118 8.32 -1.50 13.64
CA LEU A 118 7.88 -0.37 14.46
C LEU A 118 6.42 0.03 14.23
N TRP A 119 5.76 -0.58 13.25
CA TRP A 119 4.41 -0.28 12.80
C TRP A 119 4.17 1.22 12.57
N ARG A 120 5.08 1.88 11.83
CA ARG A 120 5.00 3.33 11.59
C ARG A 120 5.70 3.74 10.30
N LYS A 121 5.33 4.91 9.78
CA LYS A 121 6.07 5.57 8.70
C LYS A 121 7.38 6.18 9.22
N THR A 122 8.46 5.93 8.52
CA THR A 122 9.80 6.46 8.82
C THR A 122 10.41 7.08 7.56
N HIS A 123 11.40 7.96 7.75
CA HIS A 123 12.18 8.49 6.63
C HIS A 123 13.49 7.72 6.53
N LYS A 124 13.79 7.19 5.33
CA LYS A 124 14.99 6.39 5.06
C LYS A 124 15.69 6.92 3.82
N SER A 125 17.00 7.18 3.94
CA SER A 125 17.85 7.44 2.79
C SER A 125 18.18 6.10 2.12
N MET A 126 17.89 5.98 0.83
CA MET A 126 18.11 4.75 0.08
C MET A 126 18.27 5.02 -1.42
N ARG A 127 18.90 4.05 -2.10
CA ARG A 127 18.93 3.95 -3.56
C ARG A 127 17.80 3.02 -4.00
N ILE A 128 17.01 3.47 -4.97
CA ILE A 128 15.92 2.73 -5.57
C ILE A 128 16.30 2.40 -7.01
N ASP A 129 16.66 1.15 -7.27
CA ASP A 129 16.77 0.63 -8.63
C ASP A 129 15.35 0.27 -9.12
N TYR A 130 14.93 0.86 -10.26
CA TYR A 130 13.54 0.79 -10.71
C TYR A 130 13.10 -0.63 -11.10
N ASP A 131 14.03 -1.52 -11.45
CA ASP A 131 13.77 -2.94 -11.70
C ASP A 131 13.42 -3.73 -10.43
N LYS A 132 13.78 -3.21 -9.25
CA LYS A 132 13.48 -3.79 -7.93
C LYS A 132 12.14 -3.35 -7.37
N LEU A 133 11.52 -2.33 -7.94
CA LEU A 133 10.13 -2.00 -7.63
C LEU A 133 9.18 -2.98 -8.31
N ASP A 134 8.07 -3.28 -7.64
CA ASP A 134 6.96 -4.01 -8.22
C ASP A 134 6.01 -3.07 -8.98
N GLY A 135 5.23 -3.61 -9.92
CA GLY A 135 4.37 -2.89 -10.85
C GLY A 135 4.84 -2.97 -12.31
N PRO A 136 4.05 -2.47 -13.27
CA PRO A 136 4.48 -2.43 -14.67
C PRO A 136 5.79 -1.66 -14.76
N VAL A 137 6.76 -2.21 -15.51
CA VAL A 137 8.04 -1.55 -15.80
C VAL A 137 7.72 -0.27 -16.57
N VAL A 138 7.46 0.82 -15.85
CA VAL A 138 7.16 2.09 -16.47
C VAL A 138 8.48 2.61 -17.03
N LYS A 139 8.76 2.31 -18.30
CA LYS A 139 9.89 2.87 -19.05
C LYS A 139 9.82 4.40 -19.22
N GLN A 140 8.89 5.08 -18.53
CA GLN A 140 8.69 6.53 -18.56
C GLN A 140 8.18 7.03 -17.20
N HIS A 141 9.09 7.60 -16.42
CA HIS A 141 8.87 8.65 -15.41
C HIS A 141 7.49 8.69 -14.71
N PRO A 142 7.39 8.36 -13.40
CA PRO A 142 6.16 8.50 -12.62
C PRO A 142 5.63 9.94 -12.46
N ASP A 143 6.36 10.95 -12.93
CA ASP A 143 5.93 12.36 -12.84
C ASP A 143 4.90 12.77 -13.91
N LEU A 144 4.66 11.94 -14.93
CA LEU A 144 3.77 12.27 -16.05
C LEU A 144 2.29 11.93 -15.83
N LEU A 145 1.95 11.16 -14.80
CA LEU A 145 0.56 10.87 -14.46
C LEU A 145 -0.03 11.94 -13.54
N ALA A 146 0.71 12.38 -12.52
CA ALA A 146 0.27 13.45 -11.63
C ALA A 146 0.08 14.80 -12.36
N SER A 147 0.93 15.09 -13.35
CA SER A 147 0.84 16.33 -14.15
C SER A 147 -0.33 16.36 -15.13
N LYS A 148 -0.81 15.20 -15.61
CA LYS A 148 -1.99 15.11 -16.49
C LYS A 148 -3.31 15.36 -15.74
N PHE A 149 -3.41 14.95 -14.47
CA PHE A 149 -4.61 15.20 -13.66
C PHE A 149 -4.74 16.66 -13.22
N LEU A 150 -3.63 17.37 -13.00
CA LEU A 150 -3.66 18.80 -12.62
C LEU A 150 -3.90 19.74 -13.81
N GLN A 151 -3.50 19.36 -15.03
CA GLN A 151 -3.77 20.18 -16.23
C GLN A 151 -5.24 20.13 -16.69
N GLN A 152 -5.99 19.07 -16.38
CA GLN A 152 -7.43 19.01 -16.70
C GLN A 152 -8.31 19.88 -15.80
N GLN A 153 -7.79 20.42 -14.70
CA GLN A 153 -8.55 21.28 -13.78
C GLN A 153 -8.31 22.79 -13.95
N TYR A 154 -7.39 23.21 -14.83
CA TYR A 154 -7.14 24.63 -15.13
C TYR A 154 -7.11 24.88 -16.64
N THR A 155 -8.28 25.10 -17.25
CA THR A 155 -8.38 25.83 -18.51
C THR A 155 -8.58 27.32 -18.20
N PRO A 156 -7.71 28.24 -18.65
CA PRO A 156 -7.97 29.67 -18.50
C PRO A 156 -9.14 30.06 -19.41
N ILE A 157 -10.12 30.77 -18.86
CA ILE A 157 -11.16 31.42 -19.65
C ILE A 157 -10.49 32.58 -20.40
N THR A 158 -10.25 32.43 -21.69
CA THR A 158 -9.75 33.54 -22.52
C THR A 158 -10.88 34.55 -22.67
N SER A 159 -10.73 35.73 -22.07
CA SER A 159 -11.57 36.89 -22.36
C SER A 159 -11.19 37.45 -23.72
N TYR A 160 -12.12 37.42 -24.67
CA TYR A 160 -11.99 38.19 -25.91
C TYR A 160 -12.39 39.64 -25.60
N ASN A 161 -11.40 40.52 -25.67
CA ASN A 161 -11.61 41.95 -25.75
C ASN A 161 -11.19 42.39 -27.15
N THR A 162 -12.14 42.85 -27.96
CA THR A 162 -11.84 43.60 -29.18
C THR A 162 -12.72 44.84 -29.19
N ASN A 163 -12.13 45.96 -28.79
CA ASN A 163 -12.55 47.27 -29.25
C ASN A 163 -12.36 47.32 -30.77
N SER A 164 -13.35 47.83 -31.50
CA SER A 164 -13.09 48.51 -32.76
C SER A 164 -14.07 49.65 -32.93
N SER A 165 -13.50 50.84 -33.01
CA SER A 165 -14.09 52.15 -33.23
C SER A 165 -14.96 52.22 -34.49
N ARG A 166 -16.08 52.94 -34.39
CA ARG A 166 -16.41 54.11 -35.23
C ARG A 166 -17.56 54.90 -34.61
#